data_AF-A0A9X0CDA1-F1
#
_entry.id   AF-A0A9X0CDA1-F1
#
_cell.length_a   1.000
_cell.length_b   1.000
_cell.length_c   1.000
_cell.angle_alpha   90.00
_cell.angle_beta   90.00
_cell.angle_gamma   90.00
#
_symmetry.space_group_name_H-M   'P 1'
#
loop_
_entity.id
_entity.type
_entity.pdbx_description
1 polymer ?
#
loop_
_entity_poly.entity_id
_entity_poly.type
_entity_poly.pdbx_seq_one_letter_code
_entity_poly.pdbx_strand_id
1 'polypeptide(L)'
;MVEWRGPFGNFCYTPNQYRHIGMLAAGTGIAPILQVIQGILANEQDETFIHLVCSSKTYDDTLMKDTLDGMKGLLEFFSAICSKQ
;
A
#
# COMPACT_ATOMS: atom_id res chain seq x y z
N MET A 1 4.86 -2.42 30.49
CA MET A 1 5.90 -1.78 29.66
C MET A 1 6.09 -2.69 28.45
N VAL A 2 5.74 -2.23 27.25
CA VAL A 2 5.81 -3.05 26.02
C VAL A 2 7.17 -2.81 25.39
N GLU A 3 8.03 -3.83 25.36
CA GLU A 3 9.28 -3.78 24.61
C GLU A 3 9.01 -4.03 23.13
N TRP A 4 9.41 -3.08 22.30
CA TRP A 4 9.41 -3.23 20.84
C TRP A 4 10.82 -3.54 20.37
N ARG A 5 10.97 -4.62 19.58
CA ARG A 5 12.20 -4.88 18.83
C ARG A 5 12.04 -4.41 17.39
N GLY A 6 13.15 -3.95 16.83
CA GLY A 6 13.25 -3.15 15.61
C GLY A 6 12.59 -3.74 14.37
N PRO A 7 12.60 -2.99 13.25
CA PRO A 7 11.94 -3.42 12.03
C PRO A 7 12.60 -4.68 11.47
N PHE A 8 11.81 -5.74 11.36
CA PHE A 8 12.21 -6.98 10.70
C PHE A 8 11.67 -6.94 9.27
N GLY A 9 12.57 -6.91 8.29
CA GLY A 9 12.20 -6.91 6.88
C GLY A 9 13.40 -6.67 5.98
N ASN A 10 13.38 -7.30 4.79
CA ASN A 10 14.42 -7.16 3.76
C ASN A 10 13.99 -6.23 2.62
N PHE A 11 12.85 -5.55 2.76
CA PHE A 11 12.35 -4.67 1.72
C PHE A 11 13.00 -3.29 1.84
N CYS A 12 14.05 -3.08 1.05
CA CYS A 12 14.67 -1.78 0.86
C CYS A 12 14.32 -1.29 -0.55
N TYR A 13 13.63 -0.16 -0.62
CA TYR A 13 13.26 0.48 -1.87
C TYR A 13 14.14 1.72 -2.08
N THR A 14 14.68 1.85 -3.30
CA THR A 14 15.43 3.04 -3.72
C THR A 14 14.55 3.88 -4.66
N PRO A 15 14.53 5.21 -4.55
CA PRO A 15 13.69 6.05 -5.40
C PRO A 15 13.96 5.82 -6.89
N ASN A 16 12.91 5.79 -7.72
CA ASN A 16 12.99 5.53 -9.16
C ASN A 16 13.68 4.22 -9.57
N GLN A 17 13.78 3.23 -8.67
CA GLN A 17 14.38 1.94 -8.99
C GLN A 17 13.55 1.16 -10.02
N TYR A 18 12.22 1.37 -10.02
CA TYR A 18 11.27 0.73 -10.92
C TYR A 18 10.30 1.78 -11.47
N ARG A 19 9.89 1.69 -12.74
CA ARG A 19 8.88 2.60 -13.30
C ARG A 19 7.46 2.27 -12.85
N HIS A 20 7.17 0.98 -12.66
CA HIS A 20 5.85 0.49 -12.27
C HIS A 20 6.00 -0.55 -11.16
N ILE A 21 5.22 -0.43 -10.09
CA ILE A 21 5.16 -1.37 -8.98
C ILE A 21 3.73 -1.88 -8.84
N GLY A 22 3.57 -3.20 -8.96
CA GLY A 22 2.33 -3.89 -8.61
C GLY A 22 2.37 -4.34 -7.16
N MET A 23 1.41 -3.90 -6.36
CA MET A 23 1.26 -4.26 -4.95
C MET A 23 -0.03 -5.04 -4.76
N LEU A 24 0.05 -6.18 -4.07
CA LEU A 24 -1.10 -7.03 -3.76
C LEU A 24 -1.28 -7.08 -2.24
N ALA A 25 -2.45 -6.69 -1.75
CA ALA A 25 -2.80 -6.76 -0.34
C ALA A 25 -4.08 -7.57 -0.11
N ALA A 26 -4.12 -8.34 0.97
CA ALA A 26 -5.32 -9.05 1.39
C ALA A 26 -5.55 -8.83 2.89
N GLY A 27 -6.78 -8.46 3.27
CA GLY A 27 -7.13 -8.17 4.67
C GLY A 27 -6.24 -7.10 5.31
N THR A 28 -5.67 -7.41 6.48
CA THR A 28 -4.79 -6.50 7.25
C THR A 28 -3.39 -6.35 6.64
N GLY A 29 -3.04 -7.15 5.63
CA GLY A 29 -1.76 -7.06 4.90
C GLY A 29 -1.58 -5.75 4.12
N ILE A 30 -2.58 -4.87 4.11
CA ILE A 30 -2.48 -3.54 3.51
C ILE A 30 -1.61 -2.58 4.33
N ALA A 31 -1.48 -2.78 5.65
CA ALA A 31 -0.71 -1.89 6.53
C ALA A 31 0.78 -1.74 6.13
N PRO A 32 1.56 -2.81 5.91
CA PRO A 32 2.94 -2.66 5.45
C PRO A 32 3.03 -2.06 4.04
N ILE A 33 2.06 -2.36 3.17
CA ILE A 33 2.00 -1.81 1.82
C ILE A 33 1.77 -0.29 1.85
N LEU A 34 0.91 0.20 2.74
CA LEU A 34 0.66 1.62 2.90
C LEU A 34 1.87 2.39 3.42
N GLN A 35 2.69 1.77 4.28
CA GLN A 35 3.96 2.39 4.72
C GLN A 35 4.93 2.59 3.56
N VAL A 36 5.01 1.61 2.65
CA VAL A 36 5.85 1.72 1.43
C VAL A 36 5.32 2.82 0.51
N ILE A 37 4.00 2.83 0.24
CA ILE A 37 3.37 3.84 -0.61
C ILE A 37 3.59 5.25 -0.05
N GLN A 38 3.41 5.44 1.26
CA GLN A 38 3.67 6.73 1.91
C GLN A 38 5.14 7.16 1.77
N GLY A 39 6.09 6.23 1.86
CA GLY A 39 7.51 6.53 1.66
C GLY A 39 7.82 6.98 0.22
N ILE A 40 7.16 6.38 -0.77
CA ILE A 40 7.30 6.76 -2.18
C ILE A 40 6.67 8.13 -2.43
N LEU A 41 5.43 8.33 -1.98
CA LEU A 41 4.69 9.60 -2.16
C LEU A 41 5.29 10.78 -1.39
N ALA A 42 5.98 10.52 -0.27
CA ALA A 42 6.69 11.56 0.47
C ALA A 42 7.90 12.12 -0.30
N ASN A 43 8.37 11.43 -1.34
CA ASN A 43 9.48 11.86 -2.17
C ASN A 43 8.97 12.38 -3.52
N GLU A 44 8.94 13.70 -3.67
CA GLU A 44 8.48 14.37 -4.91
C GLU A 44 9.34 14.06 -6.14
N GLN A 45 10.56 13.55 -5.97
CA GLN A 45 11.43 13.14 -7.08
C GLN A 45 11.12 11.73 -7.59
N ASP A 46 10.25 10.98 -6.91
CA ASP A 46 9.91 9.61 -7.27
C ASP A 46 8.65 9.57 -8.14
N GLU A 47 8.85 9.29 -9.43
CA GLU A 47 7.76 9.23 -10.43
C GLU A 47 7.25 7.80 -10.63
N THR A 48 7.48 6.92 -9.66
CA THR A 48 7.10 5.51 -9.75
C THR A 48 5.59 5.34 -9.74
N PHE A 49 5.05 4.70 -10.78
CA PHE A 49 3.63 4.34 -10.86
C PHE A 49 3.33 3.14 -9.97
N ILE A 50 2.34 3.26 -9.10
CA ILE A 50 1.96 2.18 -8.19
C ILE A 50 0.54 1.70 -8.52
N HIS A 51 0.42 0.40 -8.80
CA HIS A 51 -0.86 -0.29 -8.94
C HIS A 51 -1.12 -1.12 -7.69
N LEU A 52 -2.13 -0.75 -6.90
CA LEU A 52 -2.49 -1.47 -5.69
C LEU A 52 -3.77 -2.27 -5.93
N VAL A 53 -3.67 -3.59 -5.81
CA VAL A 53 -4.84 -4.48 -5.77
C VAL A 53 -5.06 -4.95 -4.35
N CYS A 54 -6.24 -4.66 -3.80
CA CYS A 54 -6.64 -5.18 -2.50
C CYS A 54 -7.82 -6.13 -2.59
N SER A 55 -7.80 -7.18 -1.77
CA SER A 55 -8.93 -8.09 -1.54
C SER A 55 -9.47 -7.91 -0.12
N SER A 56 -10.71 -7.43 0.00
CA SER A 56 -11.45 -7.28 1.25
C SER A 56 -12.85 -7.88 1.12
N LYS A 57 -13.38 -8.40 2.23
CA LYS A 57 -14.72 -9.02 2.28
C LYS A 57 -15.85 -7.99 2.21
N THR A 58 -15.58 -6.78 2.69
CA THR A 58 -16.55 -5.70 2.82
C THR A 58 -15.85 -4.39 2.49
N TYR A 59 -16.53 -3.51 1.76
CA TYR A 59 -15.96 -2.21 1.34
C TYR A 59 -15.57 -1.35 2.56
N ASP A 60 -16.33 -1.45 3.64
CA ASP A 60 -16.13 -0.79 4.94
C ASP A 60 -14.96 -1.36 5.76
N ASP A 61 -14.56 -2.62 5.54
CA ASP A 61 -13.37 -3.22 6.19
C ASP A 61 -12.05 -2.70 5.60
N THR A 62 -12.12 -1.92 4.52
CA THR A 62 -10.95 -1.23 3.97
C THR A 62 -10.63 -0.05 4.87
N LEU A 63 -10.08 -0.34 6.05
CA LEU A 63 -9.83 0.52 7.21
C LEU A 63 -9.10 1.85 6.92
N MET A 64 -8.53 2.03 5.71
CA MET A 64 -7.69 3.17 5.34
C MET A 64 -8.14 3.87 4.06
N LYS A 65 -9.44 3.81 3.77
CA LYS A 65 -10.05 4.37 2.56
C LYS A 65 -9.81 5.86 2.40
N ASP A 66 -9.96 6.65 3.45
CA ASP A 66 -9.70 8.10 3.42
C ASP A 66 -8.22 8.42 3.15
N THR A 67 -7.31 7.62 3.70
CA THR A 67 -5.87 7.74 3.41
C THR A 67 -5.56 7.40 1.97
N LEU A 68 -6.16 6.33 1.43
CA LEU A 68 -6.02 5.91 0.03
C LEU A 68 -6.61 6.93 -0.95
N ASP A 69 -7.76 7.52 -0.62
CA ASP A 69 -8.42 8.51 -1.46
C ASP A 69 -7.59 9.78 -1.62
N GLY A 70 -6.92 10.23 -0.54
CA GLY A 70 -5.98 11.36 -0.58
C GLY A 70 -4.72 11.10 -1.41
N MET A 71 -4.40 9.84 -1.73
CA MET A 71 -3.17 9.43 -2.44
C MET A 71 -3.39 9.10 -3.93
N LYS A 72 -4.63 9.23 -4.43
CA LYS A 72 -5.05 8.81 -5.78
C LYS A 72 -4.36 9.50 -6.97
N GLY A 73 -3.58 10.57 -6.75
CA GLY A 73 -2.93 11.31 -7.85
C GLY A 73 -1.88 10.49 -8.62
N LEU A 74 -1.13 9.64 -7.91
CA LEU A 74 -0.04 8.79 -8.46
C LEU A 74 -0.32 7.29 -8.28
N LEU A 75 -1.39 6.96 -7.54
CA LEU A 75 -1.76 5.60 -7.17
C LEU A 75 -2.99 5.16 -7.96
N GLU A 76 -2.83 4.13 -8.80
CA GLU A 76 -3.98 3.44 -9.37
C GLU A 76 -4.42 2.32 -8.41
N PHE A 77 -5.52 2.58 -7.70
CA PHE A 77 -6.12 1.63 -6.76
C PHE A 77 -7.22 0.80 -7.44
N PHE A 78 -7.07 -0.52 -7.42
CA PHE A 78 -8.06 -1.47 -7.94
C PHE A 78 -8.53 -2.40 -6.82
N SER A 79 -9.80 -2.32 -6.41
CA SER A 79 -10.35 -3.26 -5.43
C SER A 79 -10.93 -4.49 -6.11
N ALA A 80 -10.37 -5.67 -5.85
CA ALA A 80 -10.97 -6.94 -6.24
C ALA A 80 -11.82 -7.47 -5.07
N ILE A 81 -13.15 -7.29 -5.16
CA ILE A 81 -14.08 -7.85 -4.17
C ILE A 81 -14.04 -9.37 -4.32
N CYS A 82 -13.47 -10.05 -3.32
CA CYS A 82 -13.59 -11.51 -3.23
C CYS A 82 -15.04 -11.81 -2.84
N SER A 83 -15.86 -12.06 -3.87
CA SER A 83 -17.22 -12.55 -3.73
C SER A 83 -17.21 -13.75 -2.79
N LYS A 84 -18.07 -13.70 -1.76
CA LYS A 84 -18.34 -14.82 -0.87
C LYS A 84 -18.46 -16.11 -1.67
N GLN A 85 -17.71 -17.12 -1.25
CA GLN A 85 -18.31 -18.43 -1.11
C GLN A 85 -18.86 -18.53 0.32
#